data_AF-A0A653MBP3-F1
#
_entry.id   AF-A0A653MBP3-F1
#
_cell.length_a   1.000
_cell.length_b   1.000
_cell.length_c   1.000
_cell.angle_alpha   90.00
_cell.angle_beta   90.00
_cell.angle_gamma   90.00
#
_symmetry.space_group_name_H-M   'P 1'
#
loop_
_entity.id
_entity.type
_entity.pdbx_description
1 polymer ?
#
loop_
_entity_poly.entity_id
_entity_poly.type
_entity_poly.pdbx_seq_one_letter_code
_entity_poly.pdbx_strand_id
1 'polypeptide(L)'
;MTATHRIAAPGPCAAVASALMSLLVLTGCQAAAPAPADPTTATSSSAGSTVKTSSFSTLDAAGVESIRNSRTARLDMSSGRLEKEAVRVTKDSYGPEINTRDLGKISLSILAPSGEITAETDRIRFNTTDSRTDFSEVTYFLTAGSPEEYFELIRDGVQRYGIAADAAEEWISSTQADPGSKSDFSITPGTGTGLVVNYDLRYDGSKDTQVIIVHVLPAP
;
A
#
# COMPACT_ATOMS: atom_id res chain seq x y z
N MET A 1 22.30 47.28 44.60
CA MET A 1 23.39 47.82 43.75
C MET A 1 23.29 47.15 42.39
N THR A 2 23.19 47.94 41.32
CA THR A 2 23.25 47.60 39.86
C THR A 2 22.22 46.57 39.35
N ALA A 3 21.09 46.92 38.71
CA ALA A 3 20.87 47.50 37.36
C ALA A 3 21.65 46.74 36.25
N THR A 4 21.12 46.29 35.10
CA THR A 4 20.24 47.00 34.14
C THR A 4 19.75 46.04 33.01
N HIS A 5 18.46 46.19 32.62
CA HIS A 5 17.78 46.07 31.29
C HIS A 5 18.14 45.04 30.20
N ARG A 6 17.07 44.49 29.58
CA ARG A 6 16.51 44.84 28.23
C ARG A 6 15.23 44.01 27.97
N ILE A 7 14.01 44.55 28.05
CA ILE A 7 13.13 45.13 26.98
C ILE A 7 13.38 44.64 25.54
N ALA A 8 12.41 43.93 24.94
CA ALA A 8 11.57 44.40 23.80
C ALA A 8 10.86 43.22 23.08
N ALA A 9 9.52 43.26 23.02
CA ALA A 9 8.74 42.74 21.89
C ALA A 9 8.55 43.89 20.88
N PRO A 10 8.37 43.64 19.57
CA PRO A 10 7.01 43.40 19.05
C PRO A 10 6.92 42.44 17.85
N GLY A 11 5.73 41.88 17.60
CA GLY A 11 5.40 41.23 16.33
C GLY A 11 5.11 42.24 15.22
N PRO A 12 5.13 41.79 13.95
CA PRO A 12 4.21 42.33 12.97
C PRO A 12 3.55 41.28 12.07
N CYS A 13 2.32 41.61 11.70
CA CYS A 13 1.55 41.09 10.58
C CYS A 13 2.32 41.10 9.26
N ALA A 14 2.07 40.10 8.40
CA ALA A 14 2.13 40.29 6.96
C ALA A 14 1.17 39.32 6.26
N ALA A 15 0.02 39.86 5.86
CA ALA A 15 -0.80 39.30 4.79
C ALA A 15 -0.03 39.45 3.46
N VAL A 16 -0.05 38.43 2.60
CA VAL A 16 0.39 38.56 1.21
C VAL A 16 -0.74 38.12 0.29
N ALA A 17 -1.05 39.04 -0.61
CA ALA A 17 -2.20 39.08 -1.49
C ALA A 17 -2.07 38.16 -2.71
N SER A 18 -3.24 37.78 -3.22
CA SER A 18 -3.48 37.21 -4.53
C SER A 18 -2.96 38.08 -5.68
N ALA A 19 -2.41 37.46 -6.71
CA ALA A 19 -2.34 38.05 -8.05
C ALA A 19 -2.58 36.97 -9.11
N LEU A 20 -3.77 37.05 -9.74
CA LEU A 20 -4.05 36.47 -11.05
C LEU A 20 -3.16 37.16 -12.09
N MET A 21 -2.58 36.39 -13.02
CA MET A 21 -2.24 36.94 -14.33
C MET A 21 -2.39 35.86 -15.42
N SER A 22 -3.47 36.01 -16.17
CA SER A 22 -3.73 35.35 -17.44
C SER A 22 -2.95 36.05 -18.54
N LEU A 23 -2.25 35.31 -19.40
CA LEU A 23 -1.76 35.81 -20.68
C LEU A 23 -2.14 34.81 -21.78
N LEU A 24 -3.16 35.21 -22.55
CA LEU A 24 -3.42 34.70 -23.89
C LEU A 24 -2.31 35.19 -24.83
N VAL A 25 -1.72 34.28 -25.60
CA VAL A 25 -1.08 34.63 -26.86
C VAL A 25 -1.63 33.70 -27.93
N LEU A 26 -2.50 34.25 -28.78
CA LEU A 26 -2.87 33.68 -30.06
C LEU A 26 -1.72 33.94 -31.04
N THR A 27 -1.14 32.87 -31.57
CA THR A 27 -0.35 32.93 -32.81
C THR A 27 -0.98 31.97 -33.80
N GLY A 28 -1.66 32.55 -34.79
CA GLY A 28 -2.14 31.85 -35.96
C GLY A 28 -1.02 31.67 -36.98
N CYS A 29 -0.98 30.49 -37.62
CA CYS A 29 -0.26 30.27 -38.86
C CYS A 29 -1.14 29.44 -39.81
N GLN A 30 -1.72 30.17 -40.76
CA GLN A 30 -1.86 29.87 -42.18
C GLN A 30 -2.50 28.53 -42.60
N ALA A 31 -3.71 28.67 -43.13
CA ALA A 31 -4.39 27.69 -43.96
C ALA A 31 -3.63 27.51 -45.29
N ALA A 32 -3.19 26.29 -45.56
CA ALA A 32 -2.86 25.84 -46.90
C ALA A 32 -4.09 25.17 -47.51
N ALA A 33 -4.50 25.62 -48.70
CA ALA A 33 -5.56 25.01 -49.47
C ALA A 33 -5.15 23.62 -50.00
N PRO A 34 -6.04 22.62 -50.04
CA PRO A 34 -5.79 21.38 -50.76
C PRO A 34 -6.27 21.45 -52.21
N ALA A 35 -5.42 21.00 -53.14
CA ALA A 35 -5.82 20.59 -54.49
C ALA A 35 -6.35 19.14 -54.47
N PRO A 36 -7.22 18.73 -55.40
CA PRO A 36 -7.93 17.44 -55.33
C PRO A 36 -7.19 16.33 -56.10
N ALA A 37 -7.02 15.16 -55.47
CA ALA A 37 -6.89 13.87 -56.18
C ALA A 37 -7.03 12.66 -55.22
N ASP A 38 -8.04 11.86 -55.54
CA ASP A 38 -8.28 10.42 -55.37
C ASP A 38 -8.30 9.68 -54.01
N PRO A 39 -9.26 8.72 -53.82
CA PRO A 39 -9.52 8.05 -52.56
C PRO A 39 -8.83 6.68 -52.53
N THR A 40 -7.93 6.43 -51.57
CA THR A 40 -7.50 5.06 -51.23
C THR A 40 -7.14 4.95 -49.75
N THR A 41 -8.10 4.39 -49.00
CA THR A 41 -7.97 3.56 -47.79
C THR A 41 -7.25 4.03 -46.52
N ALA A 42 -7.98 3.79 -45.41
CA ALA A 42 -7.54 3.30 -44.11
C ALA A 42 -7.11 4.33 -43.05
N THR A 43 -8.14 4.87 -42.41
CA THR A 43 -8.37 4.86 -40.94
C THR A 43 -7.12 4.73 -40.05
N SER A 44 -6.55 5.87 -39.67
CA SER A 44 -5.74 5.97 -38.45
C SER A 44 -6.67 5.89 -37.23
N SER A 45 -6.98 4.68 -36.78
CA SER A 45 -7.50 4.46 -35.43
C SER A 45 -6.34 4.57 -34.45
N SER A 46 -6.07 5.79 -33.97
CA SER A 46 -5.38 5.97 -32.69
C SER A 46 -6.34 5.51 -31.59
N ALA A 47 -6.43 4.19 -31.43
CA ALA A 47 -6.97 3.61 -30.21
C ALA A 47 -5.93 3.87 -29.14
N GLY A 48 -6.23 4.81 -28.24
CA GLY A 48 -5.52 4.99 -26.99
C GLY A 48 -5.58 3.68 -26.21
N SER A 49 -4.56 2.84 -26.43
CA SER A 49 -4.35 1.64 -25.66
C SER A 49 -3.87 2.09 -24.29
N THR A 50 -4.80 2.33 -23.36
CA THR A 50 -4.49 2.28 -21.94
C THR A 50 -4.18 0.82 -21.60
N VAL A 51 -3.00 0.36 -22.04
CA VAL A 51 -2.41 -0.85 -21.49
C VAL A 51 -2.11 -0.51 -20.04
N LYS A 52 -2.88 -1.08 -19.11
CA LYS A 52 -2.38 -1.24 -17.73
C LYS A 52 -1.18 -2.20 -17.83
N THR A 53 -0.01 -1.69 -18.19
CA THR A 53 1.26 -2.43 -18.14
C THR A 53 1.70 -2.54 -16.68
N SER A 54 0.92 -3.21 -15.86
CA SER A 54 1.36 -3.64 -14.55
C SER A 54 1.19 -5.15 -14.51
N SER A 55 2.18 -5.85 -15.04
CA SER A 55 2.27 -7.31 -14.89
C SER A 55 2.28 -7.65 -13.40
N PHE A 56 1.48 -8.64 -13.00
CA PHE A 56 1.55 -9.18 -11.65
C PHE A 56 2.89 -9.90 -11.44
N SER A 57 3.34 -9.91 -10.20
CA SER A 57 4.58 -10.56 -9.78
C SER A 57 4.45 -12.08 -9.86
N THR A 58 5.56 -12.74 -10.21
CA THR A 58 5.69 -14.20 -10.09
C THR A 58 6.42 -14.54 -8.80
N LEU A 59 6.20 -15.76 -8.31
CA LEU A 59 6.75 -16.27 -7.06
C LEU A 59 7.71 -17.47 -7.29
N ASP A 60 8.10 -17.71 -8.54
CA ASP A 60 9.26 -18.52 -8.88
C ASP A 60 10.57 -17.82 -8.43
N ALA A 61 11.70 -18.53 -8.51
CA ALA A 61 12.98 -18.01 -8.02
C ALA A 61 13.36 -16.66 -8.65
N ALA A 62 13.14 -16.51 -9.96
CA ALA A 62 13.41 -15.27 -10.69
C ALA A 62 12.44 -14.14 -10.30
N GLY A 63 11.15 -14.45 -10.10
CA GLY A 63 10.16 -13.49 -9.62
C GLY A 63 10.47 -12.98 -8.21
N VAL A 64 10.83 -13.88 -7.30
CA VAL A 64 11.25 -13.52 -5.93
C VAL A 64 12.49 -12.62 -5.94
N GLU A 65 13.47 -12.90 -6.79
CA GLU A 65 14.64 -12.04 -6.96
C GLU A 65 14.25 -10.66 -7.52
N SER A 66 13.36 -10.63 -8.52
CA SER A 66 12.84 -9.38 -9.09
C SER A 66 12.11 -8.53 -8.03
N ILE A 67 11.27 -9.13 -7.19
CA ILE A 67 10.60 -8.43 -6.08
C ILE A 67 11.62 -7.87 -5.10
N ARG A 68 12.65 -8.64 -4.71
CA ARG A 68 13.69 -8.17 -3.79
C ARG A 68 14.48 -6.99 -4.37
N ASN A 69 14.82 -7.03 -5.65
CA ASN A 69 15.60 -5.99 -6.31
C ASN A 69 14.77 -4.72 -6.57
N SER A 70 13.53 -4.87 -7.02
CA SER A 70 12.64 -3.73 -7.31
C SER A 70 11.93 -3.17 -6.08
N ARG A 71 11.83 -3.97 -5.01
CA ARG A 71 11.01 -3.70 -3.82
C ARG A 71 9.55 -3.42 -4.17
N THR A 72 9.03 -4.09 -5.20
CA THR A 72 7.64 -3.98 -5.62
C THR A 72 7.05 -5.38 -5.77
N ALA A 73 5.89 -5.62 -5.15
CA ALA A 73 5.13 -6.85 -5.29
C ALA A 73 3.68 -6.52 -5.64
N ARG A 74 3.18 -7.08 -6.74
CA ARG A 74 1.79 -6.91 -7.18
C ARG A 74 1.14 -8.26 -7.38
N LEU A 75 0.14 -8.59 -6.57
CA LEU A 75 -0.52 -9.89 -6.55
C LEU A 75 -1.94 -9.78 -7.13
N ASP A 76 -2.35 -10.77 -7.91
CA ASP A 76 -3.72 -10.89 -8.39
C ASP A 76 -4.49 -11.87 -7.51
N MET A 77 -5.42 -11.35 -6.72
CA MET A 77 -6.41 -12.10 -5.96
C MET A 77 -7.83 -11.65 -6.31
N SER A 78 -8.04 -11.09 -7.51
CA SER A 78 -9.34 -10.57 -7.94
C SER A 78 -10.43 -11.65 -8.00
N SER A 79 -10.05 -12.91 -8.15
CA SER A 79 -10.93 -14.07 -8.07
C SER A 79 -11.27 -14.50 -6.64
N GLY A 80 -10.65 -13.87 -5.63
CA GLY A 80 -10.72 -14.25 -4.22
C GLY A 80 -9.60 -15.19 -3.77
N ARG A 81 -8.74 -15.64 -4.69
CA ARG A 81 -7.63 -16.57 -4.41
C ARG A 81 -6.37 -16.17 -5.16
N LEU A 82 -5.22 -16.55 -4.61
CA LEU A 82 -3.94 -16.53 -5.31
C LEU A 82 -3.60 -17.95 -5.76
N GLU A 83 -3.75 -18.24 -7.05
CA GLU A 83 -3.43 -19.56 -7.61
C GLU A 83 -1.91 -19.69 -7.82
N LYS A 84 -1.33 -20.85 -7.47
CA LYS A 84 0.11 -21.09 -7.64
C LYS A 84 0.55 -20.97 -9.10
N GLU A 85 -0.24 -21.52 -10.01
CA GLU A 85 0.06 -21.48 -11.45
C GLU A 85 0.10 -20.03 -11.98
N ALA A 86 -0.82 -19.17 -11.51
CA ALA A 86 -0.88 -17.77 -11.91
C ALA A 86 0.39 -16.98 -11.52
N VAL A 87 1.10 -17.44 -10.49
CA VAL A 87 2.38 -16.86 -10.04
C VAL A 87 3.58 -17.78 -10.32
N ARG A 88 3.44 -18.74 -11.25
CA ARG A 88 4.52 -19.66 -11.69
C ARG A 88 5.11 -20.54 -10.60
N VAL A 89 4.33 -20.88 -9.58
CA VAL A 89 4.69 -21.86 -8.56
C VAL A 89 4.06 -23.19 -8.92
N THR A 90 4.82 -24.28 -8.80
CA THR A 90 4.29 -25.63 -9.06
C THR A 90 3.39 -26.08 -7.92
N LYS A 91 2.41 -26.94 -8.22
CA LYS A 91 1.42 -27.39 -7.24
C LYS A 91 2.04 -28.07 -6.01
N ASP A 92 3.13 -28.80 -6.20
CA ASP A 92 3.89 -29.54 -5.18
C ASP A 92 4.87 -28.68 -4.37
N SER A 93 4.97 -27.37 -4.67
CA SER A 93 5.87 -26.46 -3.95
C SER A 93 5.21 -25.80 -2.74
N TYR A 94 6.02 -25.51 -1.72
CA TYR A 94 5.67 -24.56 -0.66
C TYR A 94 5.85 -23.12 -1.16
N GLY A 95 5.20 -22.18 -0.48
CA GLY A 95 5.28 -20.77 -0.83
C GLY A 95 6.60 -20.14 -0.41
N PRO A 96 7.12 -19.18 -1.20
CA PRO A 96 8.35 -18.50 -0.84
C PRO A 96 8.13 -17.57 0.35
N GLU A 97 9.24 -17.18 0.94
CA GLU A 97 9.30 -16.03 1.82
C GLU A 97 10.17 -14.95 1.19
N ILE A 98 9.64 -13.73 1.20
CA ILE A 98 10.32 -12.56 0.66
C ILE A 98 10.60 -11.63 1.84
N ASN A 99 11.87 -11.33 2.05
CA ASN A 99 12.34 -10.38 3.05
C ASN A 99 13.39 -9.49 2.37
N THR A 100 13.32 -8.18 2.60
CA THR A 100 14.23 -7.19 2.00
C THR A 100 15.58 -7.12 2.67
N ARG A 101 15.79 -7.80 3.81
CA ARG A 101 17.04 -7.82 4.59
C ARG A 101 17.54 -6.41 4.88
N ASP A 102 16.63 -5.57 5.37
CA ASP A 102 16.89 -4.18 5.76
C ASP A 102 17.27 -3.24 4.60
N LEU A 103 17.06 -3.65 3.34
CA LEU A 103 17.25 -2.79 2.14
C LEU A 103 16.07 -1.82 1.90
N GLY A 104 15.16 -1.70 2.86
CA GLY A 104 13.94 -0.89 2.79
C GLY A 104 12.67 -1.72 2.63
N LYS A 105 11.52 -1.05 2.55
CA LYS A 105 10.19 -1.68 2.45
C LYS A 105 9.85 -2.10 1.03
N ILE A 106 9.05 -3.15 0.90
CA ILE A 106 8.39 -3.59 -0.33
C ILE A 106 7.08 -2.82 -0.43
N SER A 107 6.87 -2.14 -1.55
CA SER A 107 5.55 -1.65 -1.91
C SER A 107 4.72 -2.82 -2.43
N LEU A 108 3.79 -3.27 -1.58
CA LEU A 108 2.88 -4.39 -1.84
C LEU A 108 1.51 -3.85 -2.28
N SER A 109 1.01 -4.40 -3.39
CA SER A 109 -0.38 -4.26 -3.83
C SER A 109 -0.98 -5.64 -4.08
N ILE A 110 -2.18 -5.87 -3.56
CA ILE A 110 -2.98 -7.07 -3.80
C ILE A 110 -4.29 -6.61 -4.40
N LEU A 111 -4.50 -6.91 -5.68
CA LEU A 111 -5.80 -6.71 -6.30
C LEU A 111 -6.78 -7.71 -5.72
N ALA A 112 -7.79 -7.23 -5.01
CA ALA A 112 -8.80 -8.05 -4.34
C ALA A 112 -10.10 -8.10 -5.18
N PRO A 113 -11.08 -8.95 -4.84
CA PRO A 113 -12.37 -8.97 -5.54
C PRO A 113 -13.08 -7.62 -5.51
N SER A 114 -12.89 -6.84 -4.45
CA SER A 114 -13.35 -5.47 -4.31
C SER A 114 -12.20 -4.59 -3.83
N GLY A 115 -11.78 -3.63 -4.66
CA GLY A 115 -10.70 -2.72 -4.30
C GLY A 115 -9.31 -3.38 -4.31
N GLU A 116 -8.41 -2.85 -3.49
CA GLU A 116 -7.00 -3.22 -3.46
C GLU A 116 -6.50 -3.14 -2.01
N ILE A 117 -5.64 -4.09 -1.60
CA ILE A 117 -4.90 -4.03 -0.34
C ILE A 117 -3.52 -3.49 -0.68
N THR A 118 -3.10 -2.42 0.00
CA THR A 118 -1.79 -1.80 -0.19
C THR A 118 -1.04 -1.71 1.13
N ALA A 119 0.28 -1.88 1.07
CA ALA A 119 1.15 -1.84 2.24
C ALA A 119 2.60 -1.54 1.86
N GLU A 120 3.32 -0.92 2.79
CA GLU A 120 4.79 -0.87 2.79
C GLU A 120 5.28 -1.88 3.83
N THR A 121 5.85 -3.00 3.37
CA THR A 121 6.15 -4.17 4.23
C THR A 121 7.59 -4.60 4.12
N ASP A 122 8.19 -5.03 5.23
CA ASP A 122 9.57 -5.55 5.23
C ASP A 122 9.64 -7.02 4.77
N ARG A 123 8.51 -7.73 4.91
CA ARG A 123 8.43 -9.19 4.67
C ARG A 123 7.07 -9.59 4.14
N ILE A 124 7.06 -10.58 3.26
CA ILE A 124 5.86 -11.23 2.73
C ILE A 124 6.06 -12.75 2.84
N ARG A 125 5.07 -13.45 3.36
CA ARG A 125 5.02 -14.90 3.45
C ARG A 125 3.80 -15.43 2.72
N PHE A 126 3.99 -16.51 1.98
CA PHE A 126 2.93 -17.17 1.23
C PHE A 126 2.68 -18.56 1.83
N ASN A 127 1.56 -18.71 2.54
CA ASN A 127 1.22 -19.97 3.19
C ASN A 127 0.48 -20.88 2.21
N THR A 128 0.97 -22.12 2.07
CA THR A 128 0.38 -23.18 1.26
C THR A 128 0.98 -24.53 1.68
N THR A 129 0.38 -25.63 1.23
CA THR A 129 0.95 -26.99 1.27
C THR A 129 1.28 -27.46 -0.15
N ASP A 130 1.98 -28.59 -0.27
CA ASP A 130 2.27 -29.32 -1.52
C ASP A 130 1.03 -29.98 -2.18
N SER A 131 -0.08 -30.04 -1.45
CA SER A 131 -1.35 -30.61 -1.93
C SER A 131 -2.34 -29.56 -2.48
N ARG A 132 -2.14 -28.28 -2.17
CA ARG A 132 -3.01 -27.17 -2.61
C ARG A 132 -2.58 -26.59 -3.95
N THR A 133 -3.56 -26.16 -4.73
CA THR A 133 -3.35 -25.41 -5.99
C THR A 133 -3.24 -23.91 -5.76
N ASP A 134 -3.72 -23.42 -4.62
CA ASP A 134 -3.75 -22.02 -4.21
C ASP A 134 -2.89 -21.78 -2.96
N PHE A 135 -2.61 -20.50 -2.68
CA PHE A 135 -2.15 -20.07 -1.36
C PHE A 135 -3.33 -19.90 -0.43
N SER A 136 -3.24 -20.50 0.76
CA SER A 136 -4.29 -20.36 1.77
C SER A 136 -4.28 -18.98 2.42
N GLU A 137 -3.15 -18.29 2.38
CA GLU A 137 -2.95 -17.01 3.04
C GLU A 137 -1.70 -16.30 2.50
N VAL A 138 -1.80 -14.98 2.38
CA VAL A 138 -0.67 -14.06 2.22
C VAL A 138 -0.50 -13.29 3.52
N THR A 139 0.66 -13.42 4.16
CA THR A 139 1.00 -12.70 5.39
C THR A 139 2.01 -11.61 5.08
N TYR A 140 1.82 -10.39 5.57
CA TYR A 140 2.82 -9.32 5.49
C TYR A 140 2.97 -8.61 6.84
N PHE A 141 4.07 -7.86 7.00
CA PHE A 141 4.49 -7.31 8.27
C PHE A 141 4.63 -5.80 8.15
N LEU A 142 3.75 -5.09 8.84
CA LEU A 142 3.90 -3.63 9.01
C LEU A 142 4.76 -3.39 10.24
N THR A 143 5.73 -2.49 10.11
CA THR A 143 6.56 -2.04 11.22
C THR A 143 6.42 -0.55 11.40
N ALA A 144 6.36 -0.12 12.66
CA ALA A 144 6.26 1.28 13.05
C ALA A 144 7.38 1.63 14.02
N GLY A 145 8.00 2.79 13.82
CA GLY A 145 9.07 3.33 14.66
C GLY A 145 8.57 4.12 15.88
N SER A 146 7.26 4.33 15.99
CA SER A 146 6.65 4.93 17.18
C SER A 146 5.26 4.34 17.48
N PRO A 147 4.76 4.47 18.73
CA PRO A 147 3.38 4.12 19.07
C PRO A 147 2.34 4.87 18.22
N GLU A 148 2.56 6.14 17.93
CA GLU A 148 1.64 6.96 17.14
C GLU A 148 1.48 6.42 15.72
N GLU A 149 2.60 6.16 15.03
CA GLU A 149 2.61 5.53 13.70
C GLU A 149 1.93 4.15 13.76
N TYR A 150 2.20 3.37 14.80
CA TYR A 150 1.59 2.06 14.99
C TYR A 150 0.06 2.15 15.09
N PHE A 151 -0.47 3.08 15.88
CA PHE A 151 -1.91 3.28 16.01
C PHE A 151 -2.55 3.83 14.74
N GLU A 152 -1.84 4.69 13.99
CA GLU A 152 -2.29 5.15 12.67
C GLU A 152 -2.43 3.99 11.68
N LEU A 153 -1.47 3.06 11.64
CA LEU A 153 -1.54 1.86 10.79
C LEU A 153 -2.75 0.98 11.13
N ILE A 154 -3.10 0.84 12.41
CA ILE A 154 -4.29 0.10 12.85
C ILE A 154 -5.56 0.79 12.33
N ARG A 155 -5.69 2.10 12.58
CA ARG A 155 -6.87 2.88 12.19
C ARG A 155 -7.08 2.93 10.69
N ASP A 156 -5.99 3.04 9.93
CA ASP A 156 -6.02 2.97 8.47
C ASP A 156 -6.51 1.60 7.98
N GLY A 157 -6.02 0.52 8.57
CA GLY A 157 -6.52 -0.84 8.30
C GLY A 157 -8.00 -1.03 8.62
N VAL A 158 -8.45 -0.49 9.76
CA VAL A 158 -9.87 -0.44 10.17
C VAL A 158 -10.73 0.22 9.11
N GLN A 159 -10.34 1.42 8.68
CA GLN A 159 -11.10 2.17 7.70
C GLN A 159 -11.12 1.49 6.32
N ARG A 160 -9.96 1.02 5.84
CA ARG A 160 -9.84 0.48 4.48
C ARG A 160 -10.44 -0.91 4.33
N TYR A 161 -10.29 -1.76 5.34
CA TYR A 161 -10.60 -3.19 5.21
C TYR A 161 -11.84 -3.62 5.99
N GLY A 162 -12.47 -2.69 6.72
CA GLY A 162 -13.69 -2.97 7.49
C GLY A 162 -13.43 -3.84 8.72
N ILE A 163 -12.24 -3.72 9.32
CA ILE A 163 -11.90 -4.36 10.60
C ILE A 163 -12.73 -3.70 11.71
N ALA A 164 -13.05 -4.44 12.78
CA ALA A 164 -13.91 -3.94 13.86
C ALA A 164 -13.29 -2.73 14.60
N ALA A 165 -13.83 -1.53 14.36
CA ALA A 165 -13.32 -0.27 14.90
C ALA A 165 -13.36 -0.23 16.44
N ASP A 166 -14.45 -0.65 17.06
CA ASP A 166 -14.62 -0.60 18.52
C ASP A 166 -13.55 -1.43 19.24
N ALA A 167 -13.30 -2.66 18.76
CA ALA A 167 -12.26 -3.53 19.32
C ALA A 167 -10.85 -2.95 19.13
N ALA A 168 -10.59 -2.31 17.98
CA ALA A 168 -9.33 -1.65 17.72
C ALA A 168 -9.09 -0.46 18.66
N GLU A 169 -10.07 0.44 18.80
CA GLU A 169 -9.95 1.63 19.66
C GLU A 169 -9.93 1.28 21.15
N GLU A 170 -10.67 0.27 21.60
CA GLU A 170 -10.58 -0.22 22.98
C GLU A 170 -9.16 -0.72 23.28
N TRP A 171 -8.58 -1.52 22.39
CA TRP A 171 -7.21 -2.00 22.53
C TRP A 171 -6.18 -0.86 22.48
N ILE A 172 -6.34 0.11 21.56
CA ILE A 172 -5.46 1.29 21.47
C ILE A 172 -5.54 2.10 22.76
N SER A 173 -6.75 2.39 23.26
CA SER A 173 -6.94 3.14 24.51
C SER A 173 -6.30 2.43 25.70
N SER A 174 -6.41 1.10 25.77
CA SER A 174 -5.77 0.31 26.83
C SER A 174 -4.25 0.39 26.75
N THR A 175 -3.69 0.28 25.54
CA THR A 175 -2.24 0.35 25.32
C THR A 175 -1.68 1.74 25.60
N GLN A 176 -2.43 2.80 25.25
CA GLN A 176 -2.06 4.18 25.56
C GLN A 176 -2.08 4.48 27.07
N ALA A 177 -2.93 3.80 27.84
CA ALA A 177 -2.99 3.96 29.29
C ALA A 177 -1.79 3.32 30.01
N ASP A 178 -1.19 2.28 29.41
CA ASP A 178 0.04 1.63 29.91
C ASP A 178 1.03 1.38 28.76
N PRO A 179 1.71 2.43 28.26
CA PRO A 179 2.55 2.35 27.07
C PRO A 179 3.83 1.54 27.28
N GLY A 180 4.20 1.20 28.52
CA GLY A 180 5.34 0.34 28.82
C GLY A 180 5.02 -1.16 28.73
N SER A 181 3.74 -1.51 28.59
CA SER A 181 3.28 -2.90 28.60
C SER A 181 3.60 -3.65 27.31
N LYS A 182 3.45 -4.98 27.38
CA LYS A 182 3.45 -5.86 26.22
C LYS A 182 2.04 -6.37 25.98
N SER A 183 1.61 -6.41 24.73
CA SER A 183 0.27 -6.85 24.33
C SER A 183 0.31 -7.58 22.99
N ASP A 184 -0.36 -8.72 22.95
CA ASP A 184 -0.60 -9.53 21.74
C ASP A 184 -2.12 -9.63 21.55
N PHE A 185 -2.64 -9.17 20.41
CA PHE A 185 -4.09 -9.13 20.19
C PHE A 185 -4.47 -9.28 18.72
N SER A 186 -5.35 -10.24 18.42
CA SER A 186 -5.92 -10.39 17.08
C SER A 186 -7.28 -9.68 17.02
N ILE A 187 -7.39 -8.65 16.18
CA ILE A 187 -8.64 -7.90 16.00
C ILE A 187 -9.61 -8.74 15.16
N THR A 188 -10.91 -8.68 15.43
CA THR A 188 -11.91 -9.30 14.55
C THR A 188 -11.68 -8.91 13.08
N PRO A 189 -11.52 -9.87 12.14
CA PRO A 189 -11.17 -9.58 10.76
C PRO A 189 -12.21 -8.73 10.04
N GLY A 190 -11.73 -7.95 9.06
CA GLY A 190 -12.57 -7.25 8.08
C GLY A 190 -12.71 -8.04 6.78
N THR A 191 -13.75 -7.72 6.01
CA THR A 191 -14.01 -8.33 4.68
C THR A 191 -14.30 -7.30 3.60
N GLY A 192 -13.98 -6.02 3.84
CA GLY A 192 -14.33 -4.90 2.95
C GLY A 192 -13.78 -5.01 1.53
N THR A 193 -12.74 -5.82 1.33
CA THR A 193 -12.13 -6.05 0.01
C THR A 193 -12.62 -7.32 -0.70
N GLY A 194 -13.54 -8.06 -0.10
CA GLY A 194 -13.92 -9.41 -0.56
C GLY A 194 -12.90 -10.50 -0.20
N LEU A 195 -11.81 -10.15 0.48
CA LEU A 195 -10.89 -11.06 1.16
C LEU A 195 -11.04 -10.87 2.67
N VAL A 196 -10.70 -11.89 3.46
CA VAL A 196 -10.56 -11.74 4.91
C VAL A 196 -9.23 -11.05 5.19
N VAL A 197 -9.27 -9.92 5.89
CA VAL A 197 -8.08 -9.19 6.35
C VAL A 197 -8.09 -9.14 7.87
N ASN A 198 -7.09 -9.74 8.50
CA ASN A 198 -6.94 -9.79 9.95
C ASN A 198 -5.64 -9.12 10.37
N TYR A 199 -5.71 -8.30 11.41
CA TYR A 199 -4.56 -7.65 12.03
C TYR A 199 -4.27 -8.36 13.36
N ASP A 200 -3.10 -8.97 13.46
CA ASP A 200 -2.53 -9.48 14.70
C ASP A 200 -1.49 -8.47 15.22
N LEU A 201 -1.88 -7.79 16.29
CA LEU A 201 -1.18 -6.69 16.92
C LEU A 201 -0.10 -7.22 17.85
N ARG A 202 1.16 -6.84 17.61
CA ARG A 202 2.31 -7.19 18.45
C ARG A 202 2.93 -5.90 18.97
N TYR A 203 2.56 -5.54 20.19
CA TYR A 203 3.05 -4.37 20.88
C TYR A 203 3.94 -4.75 22.06
N ASP A 204 5.09 -4.09 22.16
CA ASP A 204 6.03 -4.20 23.27
C ASP A 204 6.63 -2.81 23.52
N GLY A 205 6.14 -2.12 24.54
CA GLY A 205 6.58 -0.78 24.93
C GLY A 205 8.06 -0.66 25.27
N SER A 206 8.76 -1.78 25.46
CA SER A 206 10.21 -1.82 25.65
C SER A 206 11.02 -1.81 24.35
N LYS A 207 10.35 -1.81 23.19
CA LYS A 207 10.98 -1.88 21.86
C LYS A 207 10.81 -0.58 21.08
N ASP A 208 11.81 -0.29 20.25
CA ASP A 208 11.79 0.85 19.32
C ASP A 208 11.00 0.55 18.04
N THR A 209 10.54 -0.69 17.85
CA THR A 209 9.78 -1.09 16.67
C THR A 209 8.62 -1.98 17.07
N GLN A 210 7.43 -1.59 16.64
CA GLN A 210 6.19 -2.32 16.86
C GLN A 210 5.78 -3.02 15.56
N VAL A 211 5.09 -4.15 15.67
CA VAL A 211 4.81 -5.01 14.50
C VAL A 211 3.33 -5.32 14.41
N ILE A 212 2.73 -5.13 13.24
CA ILE A 212 1.42 -5.68 12.91
C ILE A 212 1.64 -6.79 11.90
N ILE A 213 1.19 -7.99 12.25
CA ILE A 213 1.16 -9.11 11.32
C ILE A 213 -0.21 -9.07 10.64
N VAL A 214 -0.21 -8.84 9.33
CA VAL A 214 -1.46 -8.80 8.57
C VAL A 214 -1.63 -10.10 7.82
N HIS A 215 -2.77 -10.74 8.03
CA HIS A 215 -3.16 -11.97 7.38
C HIS A 215 -4.23 -11.67 6.33
N VAL A 216 -3.98 -12.04 5.08
CA VAL A 216 -4.93 -11.91 3.97
C VAL A 216 -5.31 -13.31 3.49
N LEU A 217 -6.59 -13.66 3.57
CA LEU A 217 -7.09 -14.98 3.26
C LEU A 217 -8.27 -14.91 2.26
N PRO A 218 -8.49 -15.97 1.46
CA PRO A 218 -9.74 -16.12 0.73
C PRO A 218 -10.95 -16.04 1.67
N ALA A 219 -12.02 -15.35 1.23
CA ALA A 219 -13.28 -15.39 1.96
C ALA A 219 -13.92 -16.79 1.91
N PRO A 220 -14.70 -17.18 2.95
CA PRO A 220 -15.43 -18.45 2.99
C PRO A 220 -16.41 -18.64 1.82
#